data_AF-A0AA37MXZ2-F1
#
_entry.id   AF-A0AA37MXZ2-F1
#
_cell.length_a   1.000
_cell.length_b   1.000
_cell.length_c   1.000
_cell.angle_alpha   90.00
_cell.angle_beta   90.00
_cell.angle_gamma   90.00
#
_symmetry.space_group_name_H-M   'P 1'
#
loop_
_entity.id
_entity.type
_entity.pdbx_description
1 polymer ?
#
loop_
_entity_poly.entity_id
_entity_poly.type
_entity_poly.pdbx_seq_one_letter_code
_entity_poly.pdbx_strand_id
1 'polypeptide(L)'
;MLTEMLLVLLGGVLAIAGGAIQTFITAKSAAAQKHKEARENAYLGYIDALLKIRVDDQYGTVKTQEFWNSFHSIQAKLRLYGSADIIHKAEDFDGHLYECWECNDTDVGNTETLKMDLIAAMRKELNID
;
A
#
# COMPACT_ATOMS: atom_id res chain seq x y z
N MET A 1 -36.71 33.36 -35.18
CA MET A 1 -36.62 31.98 -35.71
C MET A 1 -35.18 31.47 -35.85
N LEU A 2 -34.29 32.03 -36.70
CA LEU A 2 -32.94 31.42 -36.91
C LEU A 2 -31.95 31.64 -35.75
N THR A 3 -32.04 32.79 -35.07
CA THR A 3 -31.12 33.17 -33.98
C THR A 3 -31.36 32.41 -32.67
N GLU A 4 -32.58 31.96 -32.45
CA GLU A 4 -32.98 31.25 -31.24
C GLU A 4 -32.56 29.77 -31.28
N MET A 5 -32.59 29.13 -32.47
CA MET A 5 -32.14 27.74 -32.62
C MET A 5 -30.62 27.59 -32.44
N LEU A 6 -29.82 28.59 -32.80
CA LEU A 6 -28.36 28.56 -32.65
C LEU A 6 -27.93 28.64 -31.18
N LEU A 7 -28.62 29.44 -30.37
CA LEU A 7 -28.39 29.59 -28.93
C LEU A 7 -28.74 28.29 -28.16
N VAL A 8 -29.80 27.59 -28.56
CA VAL A 8 -30.18 26.31 -27.96
C VAL A 8 -29.17 25.21 -28.30
N LEU A 9 -28.63 25.19 -29.53
CA LEU A 9 -27.57 24.25 -29.93
C LEU A 9 -26.25 24.51 -29.19
N LEU A 10 -25.85 25.78 -29.04
CA LEU A 10 -24.64 26.16 -28.27
C LEU A 10 -24.78 25.87 -26.77
N GLY A 11 -25.96 26.13 -26.18
CA GLY A 11 -26.25 25.83 -24.78
C GLY A 11 -26.30 24.32 -24.49
N GLY A 12 -26.83 23.52 -25.43
CA GLY A 12 -26.86 22.06 -25.33
C GLY A 12 -25.47 21.41 -25.38
N VAL A 13 -24.58 21.90 -26.26
CA VAL A 13 -23.19 21.39 -26.35
C VAL A 13 -22.39 21.75 -25.09
N LEU A 14 -22.59 22.95 -24.53
CA LEU A 14 -21.93 23.36 -23.27
C LEU A 14 -22.36 22.50 -22.08
N ALA A 15 -23.64 22.12 -22.00
CA ALA A 15 -24.18 21.27 -20.94
C ALA A 15 -23.62 19.83 -20.99
N ILE A 16 -23.45 19.27 -22.20
CA ILE A 16 -22.90 17.92 -22.40
C ILE A 16 -21.40 17.88 -22.08
N ALA A 17 -20.65 18.92 -22.46
CA ALA A 17 -19.24 19.04 -22.09
C ALA A 17 -19.04 19.23 -20.57
N GLY A 18 -19.89 20.03 -19.93
CA GLY A 18 -19.87 20.21 -18.47
C GLY A 18 -20.21 18.93 -17.70
N GLY A 19 -21.20 18.16 -18.18
CA GLY A 19 -21.57 16.87 -17.59
C GLY A 19 -20.48 15.81 -17.70
N ALA A 20 -19.79 15.74 -18.85
CA ALA A 20 -18.65 14.82 -19.03
C ALA A 20 -17.48 15.20 -18.11
N ILE A 21 -17.09 16.47 -18.05
CA ILE A 21 -15.99 16.94 -17.18
C ILE A 21 -16.32 16.67 -15.70
N GLN A 22 -17.55 16.96 -15.27
CA GLN A 22 -17.99 16.66 -13.90
C GLN A 22 -17.94 15.16 -13.60
N THR A 23 -18.29 14.31 -14.57
CA THR A 23 -18.20 12.84 -14.46
C THR A 23 -16.75 12.37 -14.34
N PHE A 24 -15.83 12.91 -15.14
CA PHE A 24 -14.40 12.60 -15.06
C PHE A 24 -13.77 13.03 -13.74
N ILE A 25 -14.11 14.23 -13.24
CA ILE A 25 -13.62 14.73 -11.95
C ILE A 25 -14.12 13.82 -10.82
N THR A 26 -15.41 13.47 -10.83
CA THR A 26 -16.03 12.59 -9.82
C THR A 26 -15.45 11.18 -9.87
N ALA A 27 -15.20 10.62 -11.07
CA ALA A 27 -14.55 9.33 -11.22
C ALA A 27 -13.09 9.34 -10.74
N LYS A 28 -12.35 10.42 -11.03
CA LYS A 28 -10.98 10.61 -10.55
C LYS A 28 -10.92 10.73 -9.02
N SER A 29 -11.84 11.46 -8.41
CA SER A 29 -11.93 11.57 -6.95
C SER A 29 -12.32 10.24 -6.30
N ALA A 30 -13.25 9.48 -6.89
CA ALA A 30 -13.62 8.15 -6.41
C ALA A 30 -12.46 7.15 -6.52
N ALA A 31 -11.71 7.19 -7.64
CA ALA A 31 -10.52 6.35 -7.82
C ALA A 31 -9.40 6.72 -6.83
N ALA A 32 -9.17 8.01 -6.58
CA ALA A 32 -8.20 8.48 -5.60
C ALA A 32 -8.58 8.06 -4.17
N GLN A 33 -9.85 8.18 -3.80
CA GLN A 33 -10.36 7.73 -2.50
C GLN A 33 -10.20 6.21 -2.34
N LYS A 34 -10.61 5.44 -3.35
CA LYS A 34 -10.46 3.98 -3.36
C LYS A 34 -8.99 3.56 -3.28
N HIS A 35 -8.09 4.30 -3.93
CA HIS A 35 -6.65 4.05 -3.82
C HIS A 35 -6.13 4.35 -2.41
N LYS A 36 -6.60 5.43 -1.78
CA LYS A 36 -6.26 5.75 -0.38
C LYS A 36 -6.68 4.64 0.57
N GLU A 37 -7.93 4.17 0.45
CA GLU A 37 -8.46 3.06 1.26
C GLU A 37 -7.70 1.75 0.99
N ALA A 38 -7.35 1.47 -0.27
CA ALA A 38 -6.55 0.29 -0.63
C ALA A 38 -5.14 0.34 -0.02
N ARG A 39 -4.50 1.51 -0.01
CA ARG A 39 -3.21 1.72 0.64
C ARG A 39 -3.28 1.54 2.15
N GLU A 40 -4.28 2.11 2.80
CA GLU A 40 -4.50 1.95 4.24
C GLU A 40 -4.68 0.47 4.60
N ASN A 41 -5.53 -0.25 3.88
CA ASN A 41 -5.73 -1.69 4.07
C ASN A 41 -4.45 -2.50 3.82
N ALA A 42 -3.66 -2.14 2.80
CA ALA A 42 -2.39 -2.81 2.53
C ALA A 42 -1.39 -2.60 3.68
N TYR A 43 -1.30 -1.38 4.21
CA TYR A 43 -0.39 -1.05 5.31
C TYR A 43 -0.82 -1.73 6.61
N LEU A 44 -2.09 -1.63 6.99
CA LEU A 44 -2.61 -2.28 8.19
C LEU A 44 -2.44 -3.81 8.12
N GLY A 45 -2.71 -4.41 6.96
CA GLY A 45 -2.50 -5.84 6.75
C GLY A 45 -1.02 -6.24 6.87
N TYR A 46 -0.10 -5.42 6.34
CA TYR A 46 1.34 -5.68 6.43
C TYR A 46 1.86 -5.47 7.85
N ILE A 47 1.42 -4.43 8.58
CA ILE A 47 1.73 -4.23 10.00
C ILE A 47 1.28 -5.43 10.84
N ASP A 48 0.04 -5.92 10.65
CA ASP A 48 -0.46 -7.10 11.36
C ASP A 48 0.38 -8.35 11.06
N ALA A 49 0.81 -8.54 9.81
CA ALA A 49 1.71 -9.63 9.43
C ALA A 49 3.08 -9.51 10.10
N LEU A 50 3.68 -8.31 10.12
CA LEU A 50 4.95 -8.03 10.79
C LEU A 50 4.87 -8.33 12.29
N LEU A 51 3.81 -7.88 12.97
CA LEU A 51 3.62 -8.11 14.41
C LEU A 51 3.51 -9.60 14.78
N LYS A 52 3.11 -10.46 13.83
CA LYS A 52 3.06 -11.92 14.01
C LYS A 52 4.43 -12.58 13.87
N ILE A 53 5.42 -11.90 13.29
CA ILE A 53 6.80 -12.38 13.25
C ILE A 53 7.37 -12.30 14.67
N ARG A 54 7.54 -13.49 15.27
CA ARG A 54 8.31 -13.64 16.50
C ARG A 54 9.79 -13.73 16.13
N VAL A 55 10.55 -12.72 16.55
CA VAL A 55 12.00 -12.76 16.53
C VAL A 55 12.39 -13.41 17.87
N ASP A 56 12.71 -14.70 17.86
CA ASP A 56 13.24 -15.41 19.03
C ASP A 56 14.77 -15.57 18.85
N ASP A 57 15.49 -15.20 19.90
CA ASP A 57 16.92 -14.97 20.03
C ASP A 57 17.79 -16.17 19.61
N GLN A 58 17.19 -17.37 19.49
CA GLN A 58 17.90 -18.60 19.12
C GLN A 58 17.65 -19.11 17.69
N TYR A 59 16.56 -18.71 17.03
CA TYR A 59 16.20 -19.30 15.72
C TYR A 59 15.43 -18.37 14.78
N GLY A 60 15.49 -17.05 15.01
CA GLY A 60 15.11 -15.98 14.09
C GLY A 60 14.17 -16.42 12.97
N THR A 61 12.87 -16.15 13.16
CA THR A 61 11.75 -16.28 12.19
C THR A 61 10.96 -17.60 12.15
N VAL A 62 9.66 -17.42 11.88
CA VAL A 62 8.63 -18.46 11.77
C VAL A 62 8.92 -19.33 10.54
N LYS A 63 9.33 -20.58 10.78
CA LYS A 63 9.85 -21.52 9.76
C LYS A 63 8.78 -22.24 8.92
N THR A 64 7.54 -21.79 8.89
CA THR A 64 6.48 -22.52 8.16
C THR A 64 6.26 -21.94 6.76
N GLN A 65 6.19 -22.82 5.76
CA GLN A 65 5.86 -22.46 4.38
C GLN A 65 4.53 -21.68 4.30
N GLU A 66 3.58 -22.03 5.17
CA GLU A 66 2.28 -21.36 5.27
C GLU A 66 2.42 -19.88 5.67
N PHE A 67 3.32 -19.57 6.60
CA PHE A 67 3.62 -18.19 6.99
C PHE A 67 4.18 -17.41 5.79
N TRP A 68 5.19 -17.94 5.09
CA TRP A 68 5.79 -17.29 3.92
C TRP A 68 4.80 -17.06 2.78
N ASN A 69 3.95 -18.05 2.49
CA ASN A 69 2.91 -17.90 1.48
C ASN A 69 1.90 -16.80 1.84
N SER A 70 1.51 -16.72 3.11
CA SER A 70 0.63 -15.65 3.61
C SER A 70 1.32 -14.28 3.55
N PHE A 71 2.58 -14.22 3.98
CA PHE A 71 3.39 -13.00 4.01
C PHE A 71 3.59 -12.41 2.61
N HIS A 72 3.96 -13.23 1.62
CA HIS A 72 4.10 -12.77 0.23
C HIS A 72 2.79 -12.27 -0.38
N SER A 73 1.65 -12.87 -0.03
CA SER A 73 0.34 -12.38 -0.49
C SER A 73 0.05 -10.95 0.02
N ILE A 74 0.46 -10.65 1.25
CA ILE A 74 0.29 -9.34 1.86
C ILE A 74 1.33 -8.35 1.29
N GLN A 75 2.58 -8.78 1.09
CA GLN A 75 3.63 -8.00 0.44
C GLN A 75 3.25 -7.60 -1.00
N ALA A 76 2.56 -8.47 -1.75
CA ALA A 76 2.05 -8.14 -3.08
C ALA A 76 1.05 -6.98 -3.04
N LYS A 77 0.18 -6.92 -2.03
CA LYS A 77 -0.74 -5.78 -1.84
C LYS A 77 0.02 -4.51 -1.46
N LEU A 78 1.06 -4.63 -0.63
CA LEU A 78 1.94 -3.51 -0.29
C LEU A 78 2.62 -2.92 -1.53
N ARG A 79 3.16 -3.77 -2.42
CA ARG A 79 3.80 -3.34 -3.69
C ARG A 79 2.84 -2.62 -4.64
N LEU A 80 1.55 -2.95 -4.60
CA LEU A 80 0.54 -2.32 -5.47
C LEU A 80 0.11 -0.93 -5.00
N TYR A 81 0.08 -0.68 -3.69
CA TYR A 81 -0.56 0.52 -3.13
C TYR A 81 0.34 1.36 -2.24
N GLY A 82 1.50 0.86 -1.84
CA GLY A 82 2.44 1.55 -0.97
C GLY A 82 3.25 2.65 -1.65
N SER A 83 3.89 3.49 -0.84
CA SER A 83 4.92 4.41 -1.36
C SER A 83 6.19 3.64 -1.72
N ALA A 84 6.97 4.21 -2.62
CA ALA A 84 8.30 3.68 -2.97
C ALA A 84 9.20 3.52 -1.74
N ASP A 85 9.15 4.44 -0.78
CA ASP A 85 9.93 4.37 0.46
C ASP A 85 9.54 3.13 1.31
N ILE A 86 8.24 2.92 1.54
CA ILE A 86 7.75 1.75 2.28
C ILE A 86 8.06 0.45 1.55
N ILE A 87 7.93 0.43 0.22
CA ILE A 87 8.25 -0.75 -0.58
C ILE A 87 9.72 -1.12 -0.44
N HIS A 88 10.65 -0.16 -0.60
CA HIS A 88 12.08 -0.44 -0.44
C HIS A 88 12.42 -0.93 0.97
N LYS A 89 11.90 -0.27 2.02
CA LYS A 89 12.12 -0.72 3.40
C LYS A 89 11.58 -2.12 3.67
N ALA A 90 10.45 -2.48 3.05
CA ALA A 90 9.87 -3.82 3.17
C ALA A 90 10.71 -4.88 2.41
N GLU A 91 11.34 -4.52 1.30
CA GLU A 91 12.25 -5.40 0.56
C GLU A 91 13.58 -5.59 1.29
N ASP A 92 14.13 -4.54 1.90
CA ASP A 92 15.32 -4.63 2.76
C ASP A 92 15.07 -5.56 3.96
N PHE A 93 13.90 -5.44 4.60
CA PHE A 93 13.49 -6.31 5.69
C PHE A 93 13.32 -7.77 5.24
N ASP A 94 12.69 -8.00 4.10
CA ASP A 94 12.50 -9.34 3.52
C ASP A 94 13.83 -10.03 3.19
N GLY A 95 14.78 -9.29 2.60
CA GLY A 95 16.14 -9.77 2.36
C GLY A 95 16.83 -10.17 3.67
N HIS A 96 16.70 -9.34 4.71
CA HIS A 96 17.25 -9.65 6.03
C HIS A 96 16.63 -10.91 6.66
N LEU A 97 15.30 -11.10 6.55
CA LEU A 97 14.64 -12.31 7.03
C LEU A 97 15.12 -13.57 6.30
N TYR A 98 15.35 -13.47 4.99
CA TYR A 98 15.82 -14.59 4.17
C TYR A 98 17.27 -14.98 4.52
N GLU A 99 18.16 -13.99 4.69
CA GLU A 99 19.55 -14.23 5.11
C GLU A 99 19.61 -14.93 6.47
N CYS A 100 18.79 -14.52 7.45
CA CYS A 100 18.68 -15.21 8.74
C CYS A 100 18.19 -16.66 8.59
N TRP A 101 17.30 -16.95 7.63
CA TRP A 101 16.75 -18.28 7.42
C TRP A 101 17.74 -19.26 6.77
N GLU A 102 18.49 -18.81 5.76
CA GLU A 102 19.43 -19.68 5.02
C GLU A 102 20.80 -19.79 5.68
N CYS A 103 21.31 -18.71 6.28
CA CYS A 103 22.70 -18.68 6.73
C CYS A 103 22.93 -19.28 8.12
N ASN A 104 21.87 -19.64 8.87
CA ASN A 104 21.96 -19.98 10.31
C ASN A 104 22.75 -18.93 11.12
N ASP A 105 22.85 -17.71 10.57
CA ASP A 105 23.69 -16.68 11.12
C ASP A 105 23.00 -16.09 12.35
N THR A 106 23.74 -16.01 13.45
CA THR A 106 23.20 -15.63 14.76
C THR A 106 23.14 -14.12 14.94
N ASP A 107 23.53 -13.34 13.91
CA ASP A 107 23.43 -11.89 13.93
C ASP A 107 22.01 -11.41 13.60
N VAL A 108 21.07 -11.84 14.46
CA VAL A 108 19.67 -11.41 14.58
C VAL A 108 19.59 -9.96 15.13
N GLY A 109 20.74 -9.30 15.29
CA GLY A 109 20.93 -8.10 16.13
C GLY A 109 20.13 -6.87 15.74
N ASN A 110 19.47 -6.83 14.57
CA ASN A 110 18.62 -5.70 14.19
C ASN A 110 17.22 -6.07 13.65
N THR A 111 16.85 -7.35 13.53
CA THR A 111 15.58 -7.73 12.85
C THR A 111 14.37 -7.08 13.52
N GLU A 112 14.34 -7.05 14.85
CA GLU A 112 13.28 -6.39 15.61
C GLU A 112 13.28 -4.87 15.38
N THR A 113 14.46 -4.27 15.27
CA THR A 113 14.60 -2.83 15.01
C THR A 113 14.09 -2.48 13.60
N LEU A 114 14.53 -3.22 12.57
CA LEU A 114 14.07 -3.03 11.19
C LEU A 114 12.54 -3.23 11.07
N LYS A 115 12.01 -4.26 11.75
CA LYS A 115 10.56 -4.50 11.80
C LYS A 115 9.83 -3.31 12.41
N MET A 116 10.27 -2.82 13.57
CA MET A 116 9.60 -1.73 14.28
C MET A 116 9.74 -0.39 13.56
N ASP A 117 10.88 -0.12 12.92
CA ASP A 117 11.09 1.06 12.08
C ASP A 117 10.18 1.07 10.85
N LEU A 118 10.00 -0.09 10.22
CA LEU A 118 9.09 -0.26 9.08
C LEU A 118 7.62 -0.05 9.51
N ILE A 119 7.22 -0.59 10.67
CA ILE A 119 5.90 -0.33 11.26
C ILE A 119 5.71 1.17 11.54
N ALA A 120 6.71 1.83 12.14
CA ALA A 120 6.65 3.26 12.44
C ALA A 120 6.53 4.12 11.17
N ALA A 121 7.27 3.77 10.11
CA ALA A 121 7.20 4.46 8.83
C ALA A 121 5.79 4.35 8.20
N MET A 122 5.19 3.15 8.21
CA MET A 122 3.82 2.98 7.71
C MET A 122 2.81 3.75 8.56
N ARG A 123 2.89 3.67 9.89
CA ARG A 123 2.00 4.43 10.81
C ARG A 123 2.07 5.93 10.56
N LYS A 124 3.28 6.46 10.36
CA LYS A 124 3.50 7.87 10.01
C LYS A 124 2.79 8.25 8.70
N GLU A 125 2.89 7.43 7.66
CA GLU A 125 2.18 7.71 6.40
C GLU A 125 0.65 7.58 6.51
N LEU A 126 0.15 6.76 7.45
CA LEU A 126 -1.28 6.68 7.76
C LEU A 126 -1.77 7.81 8.69
N ASN A 127 -0.87 8.59 9.28
CA ASN A 127 -1.17 9.54 10.35
C ASN A 127 -1.83 8.86 11.56
N ILE A 128 -1.31 7.69 11.95
CA ILE A 128 -1.70 6.96 13.15
C ILE A 128 -0.59 7.13 14.19
N ASP A 129 -0.92 7.75 15.33
CA ASP A 129 -0.02 7.82 16.50
C ASP A 129 0.28 6.42 17.04
#